data_AF-A0A7Z9JNN8-F1
#
_entry.id   AF-A0A7Z9JNN8-F1
#
_cell.length_a   1.000
_cell.length_b   1.000
_cell.length_c   1.000
_cell.angle_alpha   90.00
_cell.angle_beta   90.00
_cell.angle_gamma   90.00
#
_symmetry.space_group_name_H-M   'P 1'
#
loop_
_entity.id
_entity.type
_entity.pdbx_description
1 polymer ?
#
loop_
_entity_poly.entity_id
_entity_poly.type
_entity_poly.pdbx_seq_one_letter_code
_entity_poly.pdbx_strand_id
1 'polypeptide(L)'
;SGAGASNWTSNYALSDVARTKELEFLGPPWDPEAREVMIKQSAYLNSAGVQAATLFVHGEEDYRVPLEGSIQLYTSLKKQRVPTKLIIYEGMPHGIRGHWNNVHRMANELRWWETYLKPAGAVPVSDESNH
;
A
#
# COMPACT_ATOMS: atom_id res chain seq x y z
N SER A 1 3.61 -2.05 -1.53
CA SER A 1 3.14 -1.68 -0.17
C SER A 1 2.06 -2.65 0.25
N GLY A 2 2.08 -3.08 1.50
CA GLY A 2 0.95 -3.75 2.15
C GLY A 2 0.27 -2.77 3.09
N ALA A 3 -1.06 -2.72 3.11
CA ALA A 3 -1.87 -1.93 4.05
C ALA A 3 -1.35 -0.49 4.32
N GLY A 4 -1.10 0.28 3.26
CA GLY A 4 -0.49 1.61 3.36
C GLY A 4 -1.53 2.72 3.50
N ALA A 5 -1.46 3.50 4.59
CA ALA A 5 -2.25 4.72 4.73
C ALA A 5 -1.71 5.78 3.76
N SER A 6 -2.49 6.14 2.73
CA SER A 6 -2.08 7.12 1.73
C SER A 6 -2.79 8.47 1.84
N ASN A 7 -3.83 8.56 2.69
CA ASN A 7 -4.61 9.76 2.91
C ASN A 7 -5.01 9.86 4.40
N TRP A 8 -4.31 10.71 5.14
CA TRP A 8 -4.45 10.80 6.59
C TRP A 8 -5.76 11.45 7.04
N THR A 9 -6.33 12.36 6.25
CA THR A 9 -7.61 13.00 6.61
C THR A 9 -8.77 12.00 6.51
N SER A 10 -8.73 11.11 5.50
CA SER A 10 -9.66 10.00 5.35
C SER A 10 -9.44 8.92 6.42
N ASN A 11 -8.18 8.52 6.61
CA ASN A 11 -7.79 7.50 7.58
C ASN A 11 -8.20 7.88 9.01
N TYR A 12 -8.12 9.17 9.36
CA TYR A 12 -8.60 9.68 10.65
C TYR A 12 -10.06 9.30 10.92
N ALA A 13 -10.94 9.41 9.90
CA ALA A 13 -12.37 9.18 10.07
C ALA A 13 -12.77 7.70 9.92
N LEU A 14 -12.04 6.95 9.09
CA LEU A 14 -12.40 5.56 8.76
C LEU A 14 -11.69 4.52 9.63
N SER A 15 -10.53 4.84 10.20
CA SER A 15 -9.78 3.86 10.99
C SER A 15 -10.38 3.65 12.38
N ASP A 16 -10.24 2.43 12.89
CA ASP A 16 -10.59 2.05 14.28
C ASP A 16 -9.68 2.72 15.34
N VAL A 17 -8.67 3.47 14.92
CA VAL A 17 -7.65 4.12 15.75
C VAL A 17 -7.52 5.63 15.51
N ALA A 18 -8.62 6.30 15.19
CA ALA A 18 -8.68 7.75 14.97
C ALA A 18 -7.94 8.58 16.02
N ARG A 19 -8.08 8.24 17.31
CA ARG A 19 -7.45 8.95 18.44
C ARG A 19 -5.92 8.92 18.37
N THR A 20 -5.32 7.85 17.86
CA THR A 20 -3.86 7.78 17.69
C THR A 20 -3.37 8.85 16.71
N LYS A 21 -4.21 9.22 15.74
CA LYS A 21 -3.88 10.22 14.72
C LYS A 21 -3.85 11.64 15.28
N GLU A 22 -4.68 11.97 16.27
CA GLU A 22 -4.56 13.25 16.98
C GLU A 22 -3.18 13.41 17.64
N LEU A 23 -2.61 12.33 18.19
CA LEU A 23 -1.27 12.36 18.77
C LEU A 23 -0.17 12.44 17.70
N GLU A 24 -0.30 11.71 16.60
CA GLU A 24 0.66 11.70 15.49
C GLU A 24 0.74 13.04 14.75
N PHE A 25 -0.40 13.73 14.61
CA PHE A 25 -0.53 14.98 13.84
C PHE A 25 -0.71 16.22 14.71
N LEU A 26 -0.60 16.08 16.02
CA LEU A 26 -0.74 17.17 17.01
C LEU A 26 -2.09 17.89 16.95
N GLY A 27 -3.12 17.22 16.46
CA GLY A 27 -4.48 17.76 16.37
C GLY A 27 -5.40 17.00 15.41
N PRO A 28 -6.70 17.32 15.42
CA PRO A 28 -7.70 16.74 14.53
C PRO A 28 -7.70 17.40 13.13
N PRO A 29 -8.34 16.80 12.11
CA PRO A 29 -8.31 17.32 10.74
C PRO A 29 -9.06 18.64 10.51
N TRP A 30 -9.86 19.11 11.48
CA TRP A 30 -10.46 20.45 11.43
C TRP A 30 -9.55 21.55 12.00
N ASP A 31 -8.45 21.17 12.68
CA ASP A 31 -7.37 22.08 13.01
C ASP A 31 -6.55 22.38 11.74
N PRO A 32 -6.37 23.67 11.34
CA PRO A 32 -5.62 24.03 10.15
C PRO A 32 -4.16 23.51 10.14
N GLU A 33 -3.46 23.56 11.27
CA GLU A 33 -2.04 23.17 11.36
C GLU A 33 -1.90 21.66 11.23
N ALA A 34 -2.69 20.90 12.01
CA ALA A 34 -2.69 19.44 11.93
C ALA A 34 -3.14 18.95 10.54
N ARG A 35 -4.16 19.58 9.95
CA ARG A 35 -4.63 19.26 8.59
C ARG A 35 -3.54 19.48 7.54
N GLU A 36 -2.78 20.56 7.65
CA GLU A 36 -1.68 20.82 6.72
C GLU A 36 -0.62 19.71 6.80
N VAL A 37 -0.27 19.25 8.01
CA VAL A 37 0.64 18.12 8.20
C VAL A 37 0.07 16.84 7.60
N MET A 38 -1.20 16.52 7.89
CA MET A 38 -1.89 15.34 7.33
C MET A 38 -1.88 15.35 5.79
N ILE A 39 -2.15 16.51 5.17
CA ILE A 39 -2.11 16.67 3.70
C ILE A 39 -0.70 16.46 3.16
N LYS A 40 0.31 17.11 3.77
CA LYS A 40 1.72 16.98 3.35
C LYS A 40 2.24 15.55 3.45
N GLN A 41 1.77 14.78 4.44
CA GLN A 41 2.19 13.39 4.65
C GLN A 41 1.32 12.37 3.91
N SER A 42 0.26 12.80 3.21
CA SER A 42 -0.62 11.92 2.45
C SER A 42 0.00 11.57 1.09
N ALA A 43 0.53 10.35 0.95
CA ALA A 43 1.17 9.88 -0.28
C ALA A 43 0.27 10.01 -1.52
N TYR A 44 -1.05 9.83 -1.39
CA TYR A 44 -1.99 10.01 -2.49
C TYR A 44 -1.95 11.45 -3.05
N LEU A 45 -2.00 12.45 -2.16
CA LEU A 45 -1.98 13.87 -2.55
C LEU A 45 -0.60 14.32 -3.07
N ASN A 46 0.47 13.61 -2.70
CA ASN A 46 1.85 13.93 -3.07
C ASN A 46 2.45 12.90 -4.05
N SER A 47 1.60 12.22 -4.81
CA SER A 47 2.03 11.13 -5.72
C SER A 47 2.54 11.62 -7.09
N ALA A 48 2.56 12.93 -7.33
CA ALA A 48 3.05 13.50 -8.58
C ALA A 48 4.54 13.17 -8.80
N GLY A 49 4.87 12.64 -9.98
CA GLY A 49 6.25 12.36 -10.36
C GLY A 49 6.81 11.03 -9.83
N VAL A 50 5.99 10.21 -9.16
CA VAL A 50 6.35 8.82 -8.83
C VAL A 50 6.58 8.05 -10.13
N GLN A 51 7.69 7.31 -10.22
CA GLN A 51 8.04 6.48 -11.38
C GLN A 51 8.17 4.99 -11.02
N ALA A 52 8.36 4.68 -9.74
CA ALA A 52 8.59 3.32 -9.27
C ALA A 52 7.34 2.46 -9.43
N ALA A 53 7.50 1.30 -10.06
CA ALA A 53 6.45 0.30 -10.18
C ALA A 53 5.96 -0.13 -8.78
N THR A 54 4.64 -0.02 -8.53
CA THR A 54 4.07 -0.24 -7.20
C THR A 54 3.02 -1.37 -7.19
N LEU A 55 3.30 -2.41 -6.40
CA LEU A 55 2.32 -3.45 -6.03
C LEU A 55 1.61 -3.06 -4.73
N PHE A 56 0.29 -3.08 -4.73
CA PHE A 56 -0.57 -2.88 -3.57
C PHE A 56 -1.20 -4.21 -3.14
N VAL A 57 -1.13 -4.51 -1.85
CA VAL A 57 -1.74 -5.70 -1.25
C VAL A 57 -2.55 -5.28 -0.02
N HIS A 58 -3.84 -5.61 0.00
CA HIS A 58 -4.74 -5.15 1.06
C HIS A 58 -5.83 -6.17 1.39
N GLY A 59 -6.28 -6.21 2.64
CA GLY A 59 -7.50 -6.92 3.05
C GLY A 59 -8.74 -6.06 2.84
N GLU A 60 -9.86 -6.65 2.43
CA GLU A 60 -11.10 -5.91 2.21
C GLU A 60 -11.68 -5.31 3.50
N GLU A 61 -11.55 -6.01 4.62
CA GLU A 61 -12.10 -5.64 5.94
C GLU A 61 -11.00 -5.07 6.87
N ASP A 62 -10.03 -4.37 6.30
CA ASP A 62 -8.98 -3.71 7.07
C ASP A 62 -9.49 -2.39 7.69
N TYR A 63 -10.08 -2.46 8.88
CA TYR A 63 -10.49 -1.27 9.63
C TYR A 63 -9.35 -0.52 10.31
N ARG A 64 -8.12 -1.09 10.34
CA ARG A 64 -6.95 -0.43 10.94
C ARG A 64 -6.32 0.55 9.97
N VAL A 65 -6.13 0.10 8.73
CA VAL A 65 -5.74 0.95 7.61
C VAL A 65 -6.77 0.72 6.50
N PRO A 66 -7.84 1.52 6.46
CA PRO A 66 -8.91 1.37 5.49
C PRO A 66 -8.43 1.26 4.02
N LEU A 67 -9.11 0.36 3.28
CA LEU A 67 -8.81 -0.03 1.89
C LEU A 67 -8.82 1.16 0.92
N GLU A 68 -9.61 2.20 1.20
CA GLU A 68 -9.74 3.37 0.34
C GLU A 68 -8.40 4.05 0.09
N GLY A 69 -7.49 4.03 1.08
CA GLY A 69 -6.14 4.56 0.90
C GLY A 69 -5.41 3.87 -0.26
N SER A 70 -5.33 2.54 -0.22
CA SER A 70 -4.72 1.77 -1.30
C SER A 70 -5.38 2.01 -2.65
N ILE A 71 -6.72 2.12 -2.72
CA ILE A 71 -7.44 2.42 -3.96
C ILE A 71 -7.12 3.83 -4.49
N GLN A 72 -7.06 4.84 -3.60
CA GLN A 72 -6.74 6.22 -3.97
C GLN A 72 -5.34 6.30 -4.58
N LEU A 73 -4.32 5.76 -3.91
CA LEU A 73 -2.95 5.81 -4.41
C LEU A 73 -2.77 4.93 -5.67
N TYR A 74 -3.35 3.73 -5.72
CA TYR A 74 -3.38 2.90 -6.93
C TYR A 74 -3.94 3.68 -8.12
N THR A 75 -5.08 4.34 -7.93
CA THR A 75 -5.75 5.11 -8.99
C THR A 75 -4.88 6.27 -9.46
N SER A 76 -4.27 7.03 -8.54
CA SER A 76 -3.37 8.13 -8.89
C SER A 76 -2.18 7.65 -9.72
N LEU A 77 -1.47 6.63 -9.25
CA LEU A 77 -0.30 6.09 -9.94
C LEU A 77 -0.66 5.50 -11.31
N LYS A 78 -1.79 4.78 -11.40
CA LYS A 78 -2.30 4.26 -12.67
C LYS A 78 -2.62 5.37 -13.67
N LYS A 79 -3.21 6.49 -13.22
CA LYS A 79 -3.48 7.67 -14.06
C LYS A 79 -2.21 8.34 -14.56
N GLN A 80 -1.14 8.29 -13.78
CA GLN A 80 0.20 8.74 -14.15
C GLN A 80 0.98 7.71 -15.01
N ARG A 81 0.34 6.60 -15.42
CA ARG A 81 0.94 5.51 -16.20
C ARG A 81 2.11 4.80 -15.50
N VAL A 82 2.18 4.89 -14.17
CA VAL A 82 3.12 4.09 -13.39
C VAL A 82 2.66 2.63 -13.42
N PRO A 83 3.57 1.65 -13.66
CA PRO A 83 3.22 0.24 -13.57
C PRO A 83 2.69 -0.08 -12.17
N THR A 84 1.44 -0.54 -12.11
CA THR A 84 0.74 -0.74 -10.83
C THR A 84 -0.13 -1.98 -10.86
N LYS A 85 -0.22 -2.66 -9.71
CA LYS A 85 -1.11 -3.80 -9.50
C LYS A 85 -1.73 -3.70 -8.11
N LEU A 86 -3.04 -3.92 -8.02
CA LEU A 86 -3.78 -3.97 -6.76
C LEU A 86 -4.33 -5.38 -6.55
N ILE A 87 -4.01 -5.97 -5.40
CA ILE A 87 -4.54 -7.26 -4.94
C ILE A 87 -5.34 -6.98 -3.67
N ILE A 88 -6.62 -7.33 -3.71
CA ILE A 88 -7.53 -7.24 -2.57
C ILE A 88 -7.89 -8.66 -2.15
N TYR A 89 -7.76 -8.97 -0.86
CA TYR A 89 -8.22 -10.23 -0.30
C TYR A 89 -9.57 -10.03 0.37
N GLU A 90 -10.60 -10.64 -0.22
CA GLU A 90 -11.99 -10.62 0.25
C GLU A 90 -12.10 -11.12 1.70
N GLY A 91 -12.86 -10.41 2.52
CA GLY A 91 -13.09 -10.72 3.94
C GLY A 91 -11.84 -10.74 4.83
N MET A 92 -10.67 -10.31 4.34
CA MET A 92 -9.45 -10.30 5.14
C MET A 92 -9.28 -8.98 5.89
N PRO A 93 -8.84 -9.02 7.17
CA PRO A 93 -8.56 -7.83 7.96
C PRO A 93 -7.14 -7.29 7.65
N HIS A 94 -6.62 -6.39 8.50
CA HIS A 94 -5.27 -5.82 8.39
C HIS A 94 -4.15 -6.85 8.16
N GLY A 95 -4.25 -8.00 8.82
CA GLY A 95 -3.37 -9.14 8.57
C GLY A 95 -4.03 -10.14 7.63
N ILE A 96 -3.41 -10.39 6.47
CA ILE A 96 -3.86 -11.44 5.55
C ILE A 96 -3.61 -12.81 6.19
N ARG A 97 -4.68 -13.61 6.33
CA ARG A 97 -4.66 -14.95 6.95
C ARG A 97 -5.00 -16.02 5.92
N GLY A 98 -4.72 -17.28 6.27
CA GLY A 98 -4.98 -18.44 5.43
C GLY A 98 -3.77 -18.83 4.59
N HIS A 99 -3.46 -20.13 4.57
CA HIS A 99 -2.28 -20.65 3.88
C HIS A 99 -2.26 -20.28 2.39
N TRP A 100 -3.38 -20.45 1.70
CA TRP A 100 -3.48 -20.14 0.27
C TRP A 100 -3.39 -18.65 -0.05
N ASN A 101 -3.96 -17.78 0.78
CA ASN A 101 -3.82 -16.33 0.61
C ASN A 101 -2.36 -15.90 0.77
N ASN A 102 -1.65 -16.48 1.75
CA ASN A 102 -0.23 -16.21 1.95
C ASN A 102 0.62 -16.70 0.78
N VAL A 103 0.39 -17.93 0.29
CA VAL A 103 1.07 -18.46 -0.90
C VAL A 103 0.80 -17.57 -2.12
N HIS A 104 -0.46 -17.20 -2.35
CA HIS A 104 -0.84 -16.32 -3.46
C HIS A 104 -0.16 -14.94 -3.35
N ARG A 105 -0.13 -14.34 -2.15
CA ARG A 105 0.55 -13.06 -1.90
C ARG A 105 2.03 -13.17 -2.24
N MET A 106 2.73 -14.13 -1.63
CA MET A 106 4.17 -14.31 -1.79
C MET A 106 4.54 -14.58 -3.25
N ALA A 107 3.76 -15.39 -3.96
CA ALA A 107 3.98 -15.67 -5.38
C ALA A 107 3.82 -14.41 -6.25
N ASN A 108 2.89 -13.51 -5.93
CA ASN A 108 2.72 -12.25 -6.64
C ASN A 108 3.81 -11.22 -6.31
N GLU A 109 4.24 -11.16 -5.05
CA GLU A 109 5.35 -10.31 -4.61
C GLU A 109 6.65 -10.71 -5.30
N LEU A 110 6.98 -12.01 -5.31
CA LEU A 110 8.13 -12.55 -6.03
C LEU A 110 8.10 -12.15 -7.50
N ARG A 111 7.01 -12.47 -8.24
CA ARG A 111 6.88 -12.08 -9.65
C ARG A 111 7.03 -10.58 -9.88
N TRP A 112 6.53 -9.75 -8.96
CA TRP A 112 6.67 -8.30 -9.06
C TRP A 112 8.14 -7.87 -8.97
N TRP A 113 8.87 -8.39 -7.98
CA TRP A 113 10.29 -8.13 -7.83
C TRP A 113 11.11 -8.65 -9.01
N GLU A 114 10.78 -9.83 -9.53
CA GLU A 114 11.44 -10.37 -10.72
C GLU A 114 11.30 -9.46 -11.94
N THR A 115 10.15 -8.79 -12.06
CA THR A 115 9.85 -7.89 -13.19
C THR A 115 10.52 -6.52 -13.04
N TYR A 116 10.55 -5.98 -11.82
CA TYR A 116 10.87 -4.55 -11.60
C TYR A 116 12.13 -4.27 -10.77
N LEU A 117 12.75 -5.29 -10.14
CA LEU A 117 13.95 -5.13 -9.32
C LEU A 117 15.17 -5.90 -9.84
N LYS A 118 15.00 -6.86 -10.75
CA LYS A 118 16.17 -7.56 -11.34
C LYS A 118 16.97 -6.58 -12.21
N PRO A 119 18.30 -6.48 -12.02
CA PRO A 119 19.16 -5.73 -12.94
C PRO A 119 19.04 -6.27 -14.36
N ALA A 120 19.09 -5.40 -15.36
CA ALA A 120 19.24 -5.84 -16.75
C ALA A 120 20.54 -6.64 -16.87
N GLY A 121 20.44 -7.94 -17.18
CA GLY A 121 21.58 -8.85 -17.31
C GLY A 121 21.83 -9.80 -16.13
N ALA A 122 20.94 -9.85 -15.13
CA ALA A 122 21.01 -10.91 -14.12
C ALA A 122 20.85 -12.28 -14.79
N VAL A 123 21.91 -13.08 -14.76
CA VAL A 123 21.90 -14.48 -15.22
C VAL A 123 20.81 -15.21 -14.43
N PRO A 124 19.92 -15.97 -15.09
CA PRO A 124 18.97 -16.82 -14.37
C PRO A 124 19.77 -17.69 -13.41
N VAL A 125 19.40 -17.72 -12.13
CA VAL A 125 19.93 -18.74 -11.22
C VAL A 125 19.54 -20.06 -11.85
N SER A 126 20.51 -20.77 -12.43
CA SER A 126 20.29 -22.11 -12.92
C SER A 126 19.82 -22.94 -11.73
N ASP A 127 18.71 -23.68 -11.91
CA ASP A 127 18.36 -24.81 -11.06
C ASP A 127 19.50 -25.83 -11.18
N GLU A 128 20.58 -25.62 -10.44
CA GLU A 128 21.50 -26.69 -10.11
C GLU A 128 20.93 -27.38 -8.87
N SER A 129 20.26 -28.49 -9.15
CA SER A 129 19.86 -29.53 -8.21
C SER A 129 20.94 -29.85 -7.17
N ASN A 130 20.57 -29.91 -5.89
CA ASN A 130 20.99 -30.96 -4.94
C ASN A 130 20.41 -30.74 -3.53
N HIS A 131 19.29 -31.40 -3.23
CA HIS A 131 19.12 -32.42 -2.18
C HIS A 131 17.65 -32.85 -2.05
#